data_AF-A0A2E9N483-F1
#
_entry.id   AF-A0A2E9N483-F1
#
_cell.length_a   1.000
_cell.length_b   1.000
_cell.length_c   1.000
_cell.angle_alpha   90.00
_cell.angle_beta   90.00
_cell.angle_gamma   90.00
#
_symmetry.space_group_name_H-M   'P 1'
#
loop_
_entity.id
_entity.type
_entity.pdbx_description
1 polymer ?
#
loop_
_entity_poly.entity_id
_entity_poly.type
_entity_poly.pdbx_seq_one_letter_code
_entity_poly.pdbx_strand_id
1 'polypeptide(L)'
;MVRKNPFFRILGAVVFFFEGRNGGVIKSVADGRREQRFWLATQYFSWRKFWNLIRVEVQVRFGRRLVWGSPYEWEIDTTNICQLKCPLCHTGKGTIHRDQGVMDFGLFTSVVDQIKHSCMWLTLYSWGEPFLNLRIHEYIEYAHKQKIATIISSNLNKPLTPEMAEQVIRSGLDVLIVSLDGVTQDVYEIYRVTGHLDRVLDNLRLLDQKKRELGSSTPHIEWQFIVMRQNEHQLDEARALADELGVNALVFKKVDFPHGEDDLDLAEKWLPRQHPEYLREDPFFKPYAEDGRLCWRPWRSAVVNWDGGFAPCCYLTDKTQDFGDLNQSSVKEIWNNDKYKAARALYQKNFVPGEWIGCLDCSVYQGSKAARRRGPVDLQPEPVVLQINGAKSVNGDGARPENGLSGPEVVTVSQNGRGEGPAAKTEEPV
;
A
#
# COMPACT_ATOMS: atom_id res chain seq x y z
N MET A 1 -17.89 -12.86 -23.00
CA MET A 1 -18.08 -14.33 -23.08
C MET A 1 -18.05 -15.06 -21.72
N VAL A 2 -17.21 -14.68 -20.75
CA VAL A 2 -17.11 -15.37 -19.44
C VAL A 2 -18.40 -15.30 -18.59
N ARG A 3 -19.09 -14.15 -18.56
CA ARG A 3 -20.28 -13.90 -17.71
C ARG A 3 -21.45 -14.88 -17.90
N LYS A 4 -21.52 -15.58 -19.05
CA LYS A 4 -22.61 -16.54 -19.39
C LYS A 4 -22.17 -18.01 -19.35
N ASN A 5 -20.90 -18.30 -19.05
CA ASN A 5 -20.42 -19.69 -19.04
C ASN A 5 -20.68 -20.33 -17.66
N PRO A 6 -21.45 -21.44 -17.58
CA PRO A 6 -21.80 -22.09 -16.32
C PRO A 6 -20.57 -22.58 -15.54
N PHE A 7 -19.47 -22.92 -16.23
CA PHE A 7 -18.20 -23.30 -15.59
C PHE A 7 -17.67 -22.21 -14.67
N PHE A 8 -17.64 -20.96 -15.14
CA PHE A 8 -17.14 -19.83 -14.34
C PHE A 8 -18.12 -19.44 -13.22
N ARG A 9 -19.42 -19.71 -13.36
CA ARG A 9 -20.38 -19.53 -12.24
C ARG A 9 -20.13 -20.54 -11.12
N ILE A 10 -19.85 -21.79 -11.45
CA ILE A 10 -19.47 -22.84 -10.49
C ILE A 10 -18.12 -22.52 -9.85
N LEU A 11 -17.14 -22.11 -10.66
CA LEU A 11 -15.82 -21.68 -10.17
C LEU A 11 -15.93 -20.48 -9.21
N GLY A 12 -16.77 -19.50 -9.57
CA GLY A 12 -17.11 -18.38 -8.70
C GLY A 12 -17.70 -18.87 -7.39
N ALA A 13 -18.69 -19.77 -7.42
CA ALA A 13 -19.28 -20.33 -6.21
C ALA A 13 -18.26 -21.08 -5.32
N VAL A 14 -17.30 -21.79 -5.92
CA VAL A 14 -16.20 -22.45 -5.18
C VAL A 14 -15.27 -21.43 -4.54
N VAL A 15 -14.85 -20.39 -5.28
CA VAL A 15 -14.05 -19.28 -4.73
C VAL A 15 -14.82 -18.60 -3.59
N PHE A 16 -16.08 -18.21 -3.81
CA PHE A 16 -16.96 -17.62 -2.80
C PHE A 16 -17.14 -18.49 -1.55
N PHE A 17 -17.19 -19.82 -1.71
CA PHE A 17 -17.29 -20.77 -0.60
C PHE A 17 -16.04 -20.74 0.29
N PHE A 18 -14.85 -20.69 -0.31
CA PHE A 18 -13.59 -20.59 0.44
C PHE A 18 -13.35 -19.20 1.05
N GLU A 19 -13.93 -18.13 0.48
CA GLU A 19 -13.79 -16.76 0.97
C GLU A 19 -14.63 -16.42 2.21
N GLY A 20 -15.64 -17.25 2.53
CA GLY A 20 -16.78 -16.91 3.39
C GLY A 20 -16.53 -16.56 4.87
N ARG A 21 -15.30 -16.55 5.38
CA ARG A 21 -15.02 -16.24 6.81
C ARG A 21 -13.83 -15.32 7.11
N ASN A 22 -12.89 -15.11 6.18
CA ASN A 22 -11.62 -14.40 6.45
C ASN A 22 -11.36 -13.23 5.46
N GLY A 23 -12.40 -12.51 5.04
CA GLY A 23 -12.24 -11.35 4.14
C GLY A 23 -11.55 -11.69 2.82
N GLY A 24 -12.08 -12.65 2.06
CA GLY A 24 -11.55 -13.02 0.74
C GLY A 24 -11.52 -11.89 -0.29
N VAL A 25 -10.79 -12.10 -1.39
CA VAL A 25 -10.58 -11.21 -2.55
C VAL A 25 -11.82 -10.41 -2.94
N ILE A 26 -12.99 -11.04 -2.92
CA ILE A 26 -14.24 -10.43 -3.37
C ILE A 26 -14.95 -9.71 -2.22
N LYS A 27 -14.84 -10.18 -0.97
CA LYS A 27 -15.49 -9.53 0.19
C LYS A 27 -14.67 -8.40 0.81
N SER A 28 -13.35 -8.36 0.61
CA SER A 28 -12.44 -7.31 1.14
C SER A 28 -12.51 -5.99 0.37
N VAL A 29 -13.34 -5.91 -0.67
CA VAL A 29 -13.42 -4.74 -1.55
C VAL A 29 -14.77 -4.05 -1.39
N ALA A 30 -14.72 -2.75 -1.12
CA ALA A 30 -15.88 -1.86 -1.04
C ALA A 30 -16.82 -2.02 -2.24
N ASP A 31 -18.12 -1.92 -1.95
CA ASP A 31 -19.29 -2.16 -2.81
C ASP A 31 -19.06 -1.72 -4.27
N GLY A 32 -19.04 -2.70 -5.19
CA GLY A 32 -18.99 -2.47 -6.65
C GLY A 32 -17.89 -3.24 -7.40
N ARG A 33 -16.69 -3.41 -6.82
CA ARG A 33 -15.54 -4.02 -7.52
C ARG A 33 -15.51 -5.56 -7.53
N ARG A 34 -16.50 -6.21 -6.91
CA ARG A 34 -16.61 -7.67 -6.84
C ARG A 34 -16.64 -8.31 -8.22
N GLU A 35 -17.45 -7.73 -9.10
CA GLU A 35 -17.60 -8.22 -10.46
C GLU A 35 -16.39 -7.92 -11.33
N GLN A 36 -15.72 -6.77 -11.11
CA GLN A 36 -14.49 -6.38 -11.80
C GLN A 36 -13.35 -7.34 -11.46
N ARG A 37 -13.08 -7.60 -10.17
CA ARG A 37 -12.02 -8.56 -9.78
C ARG A 37 -12.33 -9.98 -10.24
N PHE A 38 -13.60 -10.40 -10.17
CA PHE A 38 -14.01 -11.68 -10.72
C PHE A 38 -13.76 -11.74 -12.25
N TRP A 39 -14.10 -10.69 -12.98
CA TRP A 39 -13.82 -10.60 -14.41
C TRP A 39 -12.31 -10.68 -14.71
N LEU A 40 -11.48 -9.89 -14.04
CA LEU A 40 -10.01 -9.92 -14.18
C LEU A 40 -9.43 -11.32 -13.89
N ALA A 41 -9.89 -11.96 -12.81
CA ALA A 41 -9.50 -13.31 -12.43
C ALA A 41 -9.81 -14.35 -13.52
N THR A 42 -10.90 -14.16 -14.26
CA THR A 42 -11.34 -15.09 -15.30
C THR A 42 -10.76 -14.78 -16.68
N GLN A 43 -10.42 -13.53 -16.97
CA GLN A 43 -9.91 -13.10 -18.28
C GLN A 43 -8.61 -13.81 -18.65
N TYR A 44 -7.69 -13.92 -17.69
CA TYR A 44 -6.42 -14.61 -17.86
C TYR A 44 -6.33 -15.88 -17.00
N PHE A 45 -7.45 -16.62 -16.93
CA PHE A 45 -7.53 -17.85 -16.16
C PHE A 45 -6.49 -18.88 -16.59
N SER A 46 -5.89 -19.57 -15.62
CA SER A 46 -5.14 -20.80 -15.86
C SER A 46 -5.29 -21.73 -14.67
N TRP A 47 -5.18 -23.04 -14.92
CA TRP A 47 -5.19 -24.04 -13.85
C TRP A 47 -4.06 -23.84 -12.83
N ARG A 48 -2.90 -23.32 -13.26
CA ARG A 48 -1.79 -23.00 -12.34
C ARG A 48 -2.18 -21.91 -11.34
N LYS A 49 -2.76 -20.80 -11.83
CA LYS A 49 -3.25 -19.71 -10.97
C LYS A 49 -4.38 -20.17 -10.05
N PHE A 50 -5.31 -20.96 -10.57
CA PHE A 50 -6.41 -21.52 -9.77
C PHE A 50 -5.91 -22.39 -8.62
N TRP A 51 -5.05 -23.37 -8.89
CA TRP A 51 -4.50 -24.23 -7.85
C TRP A 51 -3.61 -23.47 -6.87
N ASN A 52 -2.92 -22.42 -7.32
CA ASN A 52 -2.19 -21.52 -6.43
C ASN A 52 -3.13 -20.79 -5.47
N LEU A 53 -4.23 -20.20 -5.97
CA LEU A 53 -5.25 -19.55 -5.14
C LEU A 53 -5.80 -20.53 -4.09
N ILE A 54 -6.19 -21.73 -4.48
CA ILE A 54 -6.72 -22.73 -3.53
C ILE A 54 -5.67 -23.08 -2.46
N ARG A 55 -4.40 -23.27 -2.84
CA ARG A 55 -3.31 -23.52 -1.88
C ARG A 55 -3.16 -22.36 -0.89
N VAL A 56 -3.11 -21.12 -1.38
CA VAL A 56 -2.96 -19.93 -0.52
C VAL A 56 -4.14 -19.81 0.44
N GLU A 57 -5.38 -19.94 -0.03
CA GLU A 57 -6.57 -19.82 0.81
C GLU A 57 -6.61 -20.89 1.92
N VAL A 58 -6.25 -22.13 1.59
CA VAL A 58 -6.10 -23.19 2.59
C VAL A 58 -5.00 -22.82 3.61
N GLN A 59 -3.87 -22.29 3.15
CA GLN A 59 -2.75 -21.90 4.03
C GLN A 59 -3.09 -20.72 4.96
N VAL A 60 -3.85 -19.73 4.47
CA VAL A 60 -4.42 -18.63 5.27
C VAL A 60 -5.36 -19.19 6.33
N ARG A 61 -6.26 -20.10 5.95
CA ARG A 61 -7.25 -20.70 6.86
C ARG A 61 -6.63 -21.46 8.03
N PHE A 62 -5.42 -21.99 7.85
CA PHE A 62 -4.64 -22.68 8.88
C PHE A 62 -3.52 -21.81 9.50
N GLY A 63 -3.37 -20.54 9.08
CA GLY A 63 -2.35 -19.65 9.61
C GLY A 63 -0.92 -20.18 9.47
N ARG A 64 -0.60 -20.87 8.36
CA ARG A 64 0.72 -21.49 8.15
C ARG A 64 1.82 -20.43 8.01
N ARG A 65 2.93 -20.63 8.73
CA ARG A 65 4.14 -19.75 8.66
C ARG A 65 4.92 -19.98 7.37
N LEU A 66 5.21 -21.23 7.06
CA LEU A 66 5.85 -21.64 5.81
C LEU A 66 4.76 -21.96 4.78
N VAL A 67 4.79 -21.25 3.67
CA VAL A 67 3.78 -21.37 2.61
C VAL A 67 4.38 -21.95 1.35
N TRP A 68 3.54 -22.62 0.57
CA TRP A 68 3.93 -23.30 -0.67
C TRP A 68 3.23 -22.67 -1.87
N GLY A 69 2.14 -21.94 -1.64
CA GLY A 69 1.59 -21.02 -2.61
C GLY A 69 2.42 -19.74 -2.70
N SER A 70 2.38 -19.12 -3.87
CA SER A 70 2.91 -17.79 -4.13
C SER A 70 1.78 -16.75 -4.01
N PRO A 71 2.09 -15.47 -3.76
CA PRO A 71 1.08 -14.42 -3.80
C PRO A 71 0.37 -14.42 -5.15
N TYR A 72 -0.93 -14.15 -5.11
CA TYR A 72 -1.75 -14.04 -6.31
C TYR A 72 -2.23 -12.61 -6.56
N GLU A 73 -2.15 -11.71 -5.57
CA GLU A 73 -2.30 -10.26 -5.74
C GLU A 73 -0.92 -9.62 -5.72
N TRP A 74 -0.58 -8.83 -6.73
CA TRP A 74 0.69 -8.13 -6.78
C TRP A 74 0.50 -6.64 -6.96
N GLU A 75 1.36 -5.89 -6.29
CA GLU A 75 1.53 -4.47 -6.48
C GLU A 75 2.98 -4.22 -6.85
N ILE A 76 3.23 -3.51 -7.94
CA ILE A 76 4.56 -3.06 -8.33
C ILE A 76 4.47 -1.55 -8.52
N ASP A 77 5.16 -0.81 -7.67
CA ASP A 77 5.23 0.63 -7.76
C ASP A 77 6.19 1.00 -8.89
N THR A 78 5.64 1.41 -10.03
CA THR A 78 6.43 1.76 -11.22
C THR A 78 7.19 3.07 -11.05
N THR A 79 6.73 3.93 -10.14
CA THR A 79 7.41 5.13 -9.65
C THR A 79 6.72 5.59 -8.37
N ASN A 80 7.48 6.13 -7.41
CA ASN A 80 6.92 6.80 -6.22
C ASN A 80 6.82 8.34 -6.40
N ILE A 81 7.11 8.85 -7.60
CA ILE A 81 7.05 10.28 -7.90
C ILE A 81 5.58 10.66 -8.12
N CYS A 82 5.14 11.76 -7.50
CA CYS A 82 3.81 12.33 -7.73
C CYS A 82 3.91 13.85 -7.77
N GLN A 83 3.16 14.47 -8.69
CA GLN A 83 3.10 15.92 -8.88
C GLN A 83 2.06 16.61 -7.98
N LEU A 84 1.24 15.86 -7.25
CA LEU A 84 0.21 16.38 -6.34
C LEU A 84 0.66 16.28 -4.88
N LYS A 85 0.11 17.16 -4.03
CA LYS A 85 0.42 17.21 -2.59
C LYS A 85 -0.80 16.90 -1.71
N CYS A 86 -1.45 15.75 -1.96
CA CYS A 86 -2.70 15.41 -1.30
C CYS A 86 -2.53 15.27 0.24
N PRO A 87 -3.34 15.96 1.08
CA PRO A 87 -3.10 16.06 2.52
C PRO A 87 -3.13 14.75 3.32
N LEU A 88 -3.83 13.71 2.84
CA LEU A 88 -3.92 12.40 3.48
C LEU A 88 -3.12 11.30 2.74
N CYS A 89 -2.29 11.67 1.78
CA CYS A 89 -1.42 10.76 1.04
C CYS A 89 0.00 10.79 1.61
N HIS A 90 0.67 9.63 1.76
CA HIS A 90 2.05 9.58 2.25
C HIS A 90 3.02 10.38 1.36
N THR A 91 2.87 10.32 0.03
CA THR A 91 3.66 11.12 -0.91
C THR A 91 3.38 12.62 -0.75
N GLY A 92 2.12 12.99 -0.55
CA GLY A 92 1.73 14.40 -0.37
C GLY A 92 2.21 14.98 0.97
N LYS A 93 2.20 14.18 2.04
CA LYS A 93 2.74 14.55 3.36
C LYS A 93 4.27 14.48 3.41
N GLY A 94 4.93 13.86 2.43
CA GLY A 94 6.38 13.65 2.43
C GLY A 94 6.86 12.66 3.49
N THR A 95 6.01 11.70 3.89
CA THR A 95 6.32 10.73 4.95
C THR A 95 6.86 9.40 4.42
N ILE A 96 7.21 9.32 3.13
CA ILE A 96 7.83 8.12 2.55
C ILE A 96 9.34 8.27 2.67
N HIS A 97 9.95 7.47 3.55
CA HIS A 97 11.40 7.47 3.73
C HIS A 97 12.06 6.51 2.73
N ARG A 98 12.01 6.89 1.45
CA ARG A 98 12.65 6.21 0.32
C ARG A 98 13.00 7.27 -0.73
N ASP A 99 14.13 7.10 -1.42
CA ASP A 99 14.49 7.94 -2.55
C ASP A 99 13.38 7.95 -3.62
N GLN A 100 13.33 9.01 -4.42
CA GLN A 100 12.39 9.12 -5.53
C GLN A 100 13.00 8.55 -6.81
N GLY A 101 12.20 7.78 -7.55
CA GLY A 101 12.67 7.18 -8.79
C GLY A 101 11.59 6.49 -9.61
N VAL A 102 12.03 5.94 -10.73
CA VAL A 102 11.25 5.12 -11.66
C VAL A 102 11.88 3.75 -11.69
N MET A 103 11.05 2.70 -11.68
CA MET A 103 11.54 1.33 -11.73
C MET A 103 12.34 1.08 -13.01
N ASP A 104 13.36 0.23 -12.91
CA ASP A 104 14.03 -0.30 -14.10
C ASP A 104 13.14 -1.34 -14.81
N PHE A 105 13.06 -1.26 -16.14
CA PHE A 105 12.23 -2.17 -16.92
C PHE A 105 12.76 -3.61 -16.89
N GLY A 106 14.09 -3.79 -16.83
CA GLY A 106 14.71 -5.11 -16.66
C GLY A 106 14.31 -5.77 -15.33
N LEU A 107 14.35 -5.00 -14.23
CA LEU A 107 13.86 -5.46 -12.93
C LEU A 107 12.37 -5.84 -13.00
N PHE A 108 11.53 -4.98 -13.57
CA PHE A 108 10.10 -5.26 -13.74
C PHE A 108 9.83 -6.58 -14.48
N THR A 109 10.47 -6.77 -15.65
CA THR A 109 10.27 -7.98 -16.45
C THR A 109 10.74 -9.24 -15.72
N SER A 110 11.88 -9.17 -15.02
CA SER A 110 12.39 -10.25 -14.16
C SER A 110 11.39 -10.64 -13.06
N VAL A 111 10.76 -9.66 -12.40
CA VAL A 111 9.73 -9.92 -11.39
C VAL A 111 8.50 -10.57 -12.02
N VAL A 112 7.99 -10.01 -13.12
CA VAL A 112 6.81 -10.53 -13.81
C VAL A 112 7.02 -11.97 -14.26
N ASP A 113 8.20 -12.31 -14.77
CA ASP A 113 8.54 -13.68 -15.18
C ASP A 113 8.52 -14.68 -14.02
N GLN A 114 8.89 -14.25 -12.80
CA GLN A 114 8.83 -15.07 -11.60
C GLN A 114 7.38 -15.32 -11.11
N ILE A 115 6.47 -14.38 -11.35
CA ILE A 115 5.10 -14.41 -10.76
C ILE A 115 4.00 -14.80 -11.75
N LYS A 116 4.25 -14.83 -13.06
CA LYS A 116 3.21 -15.01 -14.10
C LYS A 116 2.31 -16.23 -13.95
N HIS A 117 2.77 -17.29 -13.28
CA HIS A 117 1.99 -18.50 -13.05
C HIS A 117 1.12 -18.48 -11.78
N SER A 118 1.31 -17.49 -10.90
CA SER A 118 0.52 -17.31 -9.68
C SER A 118 -0.28 -16.01 -9.64
N CYS A 119 0.22 -14.95 -10.29
CA CYS A 119 -0.37 -13.62 -10.29
C CYS A 119 -1.68 -13.58 -11.07
N MET A 120 -2.76 -13.21 -10.38
CA MET A 120 -4.10 -13.06 -10.98
C MET A 120 -4.30 -11.66 -11.55
N TRP A 121 -3.94 -10.63 -10.79
CA TRP A 121 -3.87 -9.25 -11.24
C TRP A 121 -2.65 -8.56 -10.64
N LEU A 122 -2.13 -7.62 -11.41
CA LEU A 122 -0.99 -6.80 -11.11
C LEU A 122 -1.42 -5.34 -11.08
N THR A 123 -1.26 -4.74 -9.92
CA THR A 123 -1.46 -3.32 -9.69
C THR A 123 -0.13 -2.61 -9.98
N LEU A 124 -0.13 -1.63 -10.88
CA LEU A 124 1.09 -0.93 -11.33
C LEU A 124 1.24 0.46 -10.68
N TYR A 125 0.76 0.59 -9.45
CA TYR A 125 0.84 1.79 -8.64
C TYR A 125 0.91 1.42 -7.16
N SER A 126 1.62 2.24 -6.38
CA SER A 126 1.48 2.30 -4.94
C SER A 126 1.20 3.75 -4.51
N TRP A 127 2.25 4.56 -4.36
CA TRP A 127 2.14 5.92 -3.84
C TRP A 127 2.57 7.02 -4.83
N GLY A 128 3.05 6.67 -6.02
CA GLY A 128 3.33 7.63 -7.09
C GLY A 128 2.19 7.80 -8.10
N GLU A 129 2.48 8.56 -9.17
CA GLU A 129 1.63 8.76 -10.33
C GLU A 129 2.14 7.94 -11.51
N PRO A 130 1.44 6.85 -11.93
CA PRO A 130 1.92 5.96 -12.98
C PRO A 130 2.26 6.64 -14.31
N PHE A 131 1.55 7.70 -14.69
CA PHE A 131 1.84 8.40 -15.94
C PHE A 131 3.11 9.25 -15.90
N LEU A 132 3.72 9.47 -14.73
CA LEU A 132 5.06 10.07 -14.64
C LEU A 132 6.17 9.07 -15.01
N ASN A 133 5.89 7.76 -15.01
CA ASN A 133 6.70 6.80 -15.76
C ASN A 133 6.33 6.89 -17.24
N LEU A 134 7.16 7.57 -18.03
CA LEU A 134 6.93 7.79 -19.47
C LEU A 134 6.86 6.48 -20.28
N ARG A 135 7.36 5.37 -19.72
CA ARG A 135 7.36 4.03 -20.33
C ARG A 135 6.23 3.14 -19.78
N ILE A 136 5.28 3.64 -19.01
CA ILE A 136 4.23 2.84 -18.36
C ILE A 136 3.48 1.90 -19.32
N HIS A 137 3.27 2.31 -20.58
CA HIS A 137 2.64 1.49 -21.61
C HIS A 137 3.44 0.20 -21.91
N GLU A 138 4.78 0.24 -21.85
CA GLU A 138 5.64 -0.93 -22.06
C GLU A 138 5.52 -1.93 -20.90
N TYR A 139 5.36 -1.42 -19.66
CA TYR A 139 5.15 -2.25 -18.46
C TYR A 139 3.82 -2.99 -18.56
N ILE A 140 2.77 -2.28 -18.94
CA ILE A 140 1.44 -2.84 -19.16
C ILE A 140 1.50 -3.89 -20.28
N GLU A 141 2.10 -3.54 -21.43
CA GLU A 141 2.19 -4.44 -22.58
C GLU A 141 2.92 -5.74 -22.25
N TYR A 142 4.01 -5.65 -21.49
CA TYR A 142 4.76 -6.82 -21.07
C TYR A 142 3.93 -7.74 -20.16
N ALA A 143 3.26 -7.20 -19.14
CA ALA A 143 2.38 -7.98 -18.26
C ALA A 143 1.20 -8.60 -19.03
N HIS A 144 0.61 -7.84 -19.96
CA HIS A 144 -0.45 -8.32 -20.85
C HIS A 144 0.00 -9.52 -21.70
N LYS A 145 1.21 -9.46 -22.29
CA LYS A 145 1.82 -10.58 -23.04
C LYS A 145 2.00 -11.83 -22.17
N GLN A 146 2.30 -11.67 -20.88
CA GLN A 146 2.39 -12.77 -19.91
C GLN A 146 1.03 -13.24 -19.38
N LYS A 147 -0.09 -12.75 -19.93
CA LYS A 147 -1.45 -13.08 -19.51
C LYS A 147 -1.67 -12.72 -18.03
N ILE A 148 -1.30 -11.50 -17.63
CA ILE A 148 -1.58 -10.95 -16.31
C ILE A 148 -2.46 -9.72 -16.49
N ALA A 149 -3.55 -9.64 -15.71
CA ALA A 149 -4.42 -8.49 -15.75
C ALA A 149 -3.75 -7.30 -15.06
N THR A 150 -3.86 -6.09 -15.62
CA THR A 150 -3.19 -4.89 -15.12
C THR A 150 -4.17 -3.81 -14.68
N ILE A 151 -3.85 -3.17 -13.56
CA ILE A 151 -4.64 -2.08 -12.98
C ILE A 151 -3.69 -0.91 -12.70
N ILE A 152 -4.01 0.28 -13.20
CA ILE A 152 -3.39 1.54 -12.75
C ILE A 152 -4.41 2.40 -12.02
N SER A 153 -3.95 3.18 -11.04
CA SER A 153 -4.71 4.25 -10.41
C SER A 153 -3.91 5.52 -10.57
N SER A 154 -4.55 6.53 -11.14
CA SER A 154 -3.91 7.75 -11.55
C SER A 154 -4.75 8.96 -11.11
N ASN A 155 -4.06 10.02 -10.69
CA ASN A 155 -4.65 11.34 -10.55
C ASN A 155 -4.90 12.03 -11.90
N LEU A 156 -4.39 11.46 -12.99
CA LEU A 156 -4.53 11.86 -14.39
C LEU A 156 -4.22 13.34 -14.67
N ASN A 157 -3.38 13.97 -13.84
CA ASN A 157 -3.04 15.38 -13.97
C ASN A 157 -1.89 15.66 -14.93
N LYS A 158 -1.13 14.62 -15.33
CA LYS A 158 -0.16 14.74 -16.42
C LYS A 158 -0.92 14.85 -17.73
N PRO A 159 -0.76 15.93 -18.53
CA PRO A 159 -1.36 16.01 -19.85
C PRO A 159 -0.95 14.79 -20.71
N LEU A 160 -1.94 14.14 -21.28
CA LEU A 160 -1.75 13.04 -22.23
C LEU A 160 -1.71 13.60 -23.64
N THR A 161 -0.75 13.12 -24.44
CA THR A 161 -0.80 13.35 -25.88
C THR A 161 -1.70 12.28 -26.53
N PRO A 162 -2.24 12.54 -27.74
CA PRO A 162 -3.00 11.54 -28.48
C PRO A 162 -2.24 10.21 -28.65
N GLU A 163 -0.93 10.29 -28.85
CA GLU A 163 -0.05 9.12 -29.00
C GLU A 163 0.06 8.33 -27.70
N MET A 164 0.24 9.02 -26.56
CA MET A 164 0.32 8.35 -25.25
C MET A 164 -1.00 7.69 -24.89
N ALA A 165 -2.14 8.36 -25.15
CA ALA A 165 -3.46 7.79 -24.95
C ALA A 165 -3.67 6.53 -25.79
N GLU A 166 -3.30 6.57 -27.07
CA GLU A 166 -3.35 5.40 -27.96
C GLU A 166 -2.43 4.26 -27.49
N GLN A 167 -1.18 4.57 -27.09
CA GLN A 167 -0.23 3.58 -26.57
C GLN A 167 -0.77 2.87 -25.33
N VAL A 168 -1.37 3.61 -24.40
CA VAL A 168 -1.97 3.04 -23.17
C VAL A 168 -3.13 2.12 -23.51
N ILE A 169 -4.00 2.49 -24.45
CA ILE A 169 -5.12 1.63 -24.87
C ILE A 169 -4.60 0.37 -25.56
N ARG A 170 -3.63 0.50 -26.48
CA ARG A 170 -3.05 -0.63 -27.22
C ARG A 170 -2.19 -1.55 -26.37
N SER A 171 -1.63 -1.07 -25.26
CA SER A 171 -0.83 -1.87 -24.34
C SER A 171 -1.61 -3.03 -23.70
N GLY A 172 -2.95 -2.98 -23.73
CA GLY A 172 -3.80 -4.00 -23.14
C GLY A 172 -4.08 -3.76 -21.65
N LEU A 173 -4.05 -2.49 -21.22
CA LEU A 173 -4.47 -2.10 -19.88
C LEU A 173 -5.92 -2.54 -19.62
N ASP A 174 -6.16 -3.25 -18.51
CA ASP A 174 -7.50 -3.76 -18.21
C ASP A 174 -8.34 -2.74 -17.45
N VAL A 175 -7.77 -2.07 -16.45
CA VAL A 175 -8.48 -1.11 -15.61
C VAL A 175 -7.64 0.15 -15.39
N LEU A 176 -8.24 1.30 -15.66
CA LEU A 176 -7.74 2.62 -15.29
C LEU A 176 -8.67 3.18 -14.21
N ILE A 177 -8.15 3.28 -12.99
CA ILE A 177 -8.79 4.02 -11.91
C ILE A 177 -8.37 5.49 -12.04
N VAL A 178 -9.34 6.39 -12.08
CA VAL A 178 -9.12 7.84 -12.06
C VAL A 178 -9.54 8.38 -10.71
N SER A 179 -8.58 8.95 -10.02
CA SER A 179 -8.69 9.49 -8.68
C SER A 179 -9.04 10.98 -8.75
N LEU A 180 -10.33 11.30 -8.61
CA LEU A 180 -10.89 12.63 -8.87
C LEU A 180 -11.92 12.98 -7.77
N ASP A 181 -11.63 13.98 -6.93
CA ASP A 181 -12.38 14.22 -5.68
C ASP A 181 -13.07 15.60 -5.65
N GLY A 182 -13.61 16.04 -6.78
CA GLY A 182 -14.39 17.26 -6.91
C GLY A 182 -14.84 17.49 -8.35
N VAL A 183 -15.93 18.23 -8.54
CA VAL A 183 -16.46 18.57 -9.88
C VAL A 183 -16.26 20.04 -10.25
N THR A 184 -15.76 20.84 -9.31
CA THR A 184 -15.33 22.22 -9.52
C THR A 184 -13.88 22.39 -9.05
N GLN A 185 -13.12 23.30 -9.68
CA GLN A 185 -11.70 23.47 -9.40
C GLN A 185 -11.44 23.86 -7.94
N ASP A 186 -12.25 24.77 -7.40
CA ASP A 186 -12.15 25.28 -6.03
C ASP A 186 -12.35 24.20 -4.97
N VAL A 187 -13.24 23.22 -5.21
CA VAL A 187 -13.44 22.08 -4.31
C VAL A 187 -12.36 21.02 -4.52
N TYR A 188 -12.06 20.71 -5.79
CA TYR A 188 -11.09 19.70 -6.18
C TYR A 188 -9.69 19.97 -5.59
N GLU A 189 -9.21 21.21 -5.67
CA GLU A 189 -7.86 21.58 -5.26
C GLU A 189 -7.63 21.59 -3.74
N ILE A 190 -8.69 21.58 -2.93
CA ILE A 190 -8.58 21.51 -1.47
C ILE A 190 -7.89 20.20 -1.05
N TYR A 191 -8.28 19.08 -1.68
CA TYR A 191 -7.67 17.79 -1.43
C TYR A 191 -6.58 17.45 -2.44
N ARG A 192 -6.82 17.71 -3.73
CA ARG A 192 -5.88 17.42 -4.82
C ARG A 192 -4.98 18.62 -5.06
N VAL A 193 -4.25 19.04 -4.01
CA VAL A 193 -3.37 20.21 -4.01
C VAL A 193 -2.39 20.14 -5.20
N THR A 194 -2.23 21.29 -5.89
CA THR A 194 -1.54 21.48 -7.18
C THR A 194 -2.16 20.77 -8.39
N GLY A 195 -3.37 20.23 -8.23
CA GLY A 195 -4.13 19.60 -9.30
C GLY A 195 -4.98 20.59 -10.08
N HIS A 196 -5.20 20.28 -11.35
CA HIS A 196 -6.01 21.01 -12.29
C HIS A 196 -7.11 20.09 -12.83
N LEU A 197 -8.36 20.41 -12.51
CA LEU A 197 -9.53 19.61 -12.83
C LEU A 197 -9.72 19.50 -14.35
N ASP A 198 -9.58 20.61 -15.07
CA ASP A 198 -9.67 20.67 -16.54
C ASP A 198 -8.76 19.63 -17.22
N ARG A 199 -7.51 19.50 -16.77
CA ARG A 199 -6.57 18.50 -17.31
C ARG A 199 -7.06 17.06 -17.14
N VAL A 200 -7.66 16.75 -15.98
CA VAL A 200 -8.21 15.42 -15.72
C VAL A 200 -9.37 15.14 -16.67
N LEU A 201 -10.29 16.10 -16.83
CA LEU A 201 -11.46 15.98 -17.69
C LEU A 201 -11.06 15.86 -19.17
N ASP A 202 -10.10 16.66 -19.63
CA ASP A 202 -9.62 16.61 -21.01
C ASP A 202 -8.91 15.30 -21.31
N ASN A 203 -8.10 14.80 -20.38
CA ASN A 203 -7.47 13.48 -20.51
C ASN A 203 -8.50 12.34 -20.54
N LEU A 204 -9.57 12.41 -19.74
CA LEU A 204 -10.66 11.44 -19.76
C LEU A 204 -11.39 11.45 -21.12
N ARG A 205 -11.72 12.64 -21.64
CA ARG A 205 -12.33 12.80 -22.97
C ARG A 205 -11.45 12.26 -24.07
N LEU A 206 -10.14 12.54 -24.01
CA LEU A 206 -9.17 12.03 -24.98
C LEU A 206 -9.08 10.50 -24.95
N LEU A 207 -9.07 9.89 -23.76
CA LEU A 207 -9.04 8.44 -23.60
C LEU A 207 -10.34 7.78 -24.13
N ASP A 208 -11.51 8.35 -23.81
CA ASP A 208 -12.79 7.85 -24.34
C ASP A 208 -12.85 7.97 -25.88
N GLN A 209 -12.47 9.13 -26.43
CA GLN A 209 -12.37 9.32 -27.87
C GLN A 209 -11.47 8.26 -28.52
N LYS A 210 -10.26 8.07 -28.00
CA LYS A 210 -9.31 7.09 -28.55
C LYS A 210 -9.79 5.66 -28.41
N LYS A 211 -10.49 5.30 -27.32
CA LYS A 211 -11.11 3.98 -27.18
C LYS A 211 -12.17 3.75 -28.27
N ARG A 212 -13.00 4.75 -28.58
CA ARG A 212 -14.02 4.66 -29.65
C ARG A 212 -13.39 4.54 -31.02
N GLU A 213 -12.38 5.36 -31.34
CA GLU A 213 -11.62 5.29 -32.59
C GLU A 213 -11.00 3.92 -32.82
N LEU A 214 -10.44 3.31 -31.76
CA LEU A 214 -9.81 2.00 -31.81
C LEU A 214 -10.78 0.82 -31.68
N GLY A 215 -12.08 1.08 -31.44
CA GLY A 215 -13.07 0.04 -31.14
C GLY A 215 -12.73 -0.77 -29.88
N SER A 216 -12.00 -0.19 -28.93
CA SER A 216 -11.54 -0.87 -27.73
C SER A 216 -12.55 -0.77 -26.58
N SER A 217 -12.83 -1.92 -25.96
CA SER A 217 -13.62 -1.97 -24.71
C SER A 217 -12.79 -1.73 -23.45
N THR A 218 -11.46 -1.82 -23.56
CA THR A 218 -10.50 -1.60 -22.47
C THR A 218 -9.64 -0.34 -22.72
N PRO A 219 -9.10 0.29 -21.67
CA PRO A 219 -9.29 -0.05 -20.25
C PRO A 219 -10.71 0.24 -19.76
N HIS A 220 -11.19 -0.52 -18.78
CA HIS A 220 -12.35 -0.14 -17.99
C HIS A 220 -11.97 1.07 -17.14
N ILE A 221 -12.61 2.21 -17.39
CA ILE A 221 -12.32 3.48 -16.70
C ILE A 221 -13.24 3.58 -15.49
N GLU A 222 -12.65 3.54 -14.29
CA GLU A 222 -13.36 3.67 -13.01
C GLU A 222 -12.99 5.00 -12.35
N TRP A 223 -13.94 5.90 -12.20
CA TRP A 223 -13.76 7.10 -11.40
C TRP A 223 -13.96 6.75 -9.91
N GLN A 224 -12.92 6.93 -9.11
CA GLN A 224 -13.01 6.90 -7.65
C GLN A 224 -13.04 8.30 -7.06
N PHE A 225 -14.03 8.53 -6.19
CA PHE A 225 -14.29 9.79 -5.51
C PHE A 225 -14.32 9.56 -4.00
N ILE A 226 -13.38 10.12 -3.27
CA ILE A 226 -13.36 10.09 -1.80
C ILE A 226 -14.37 11.11 -1.29
N VAL A 227 -15.38 10.63 -0.58
CA VAL A 227 -16.41 11.49 0.02
C VAL A 227 -15.86 12.10 1.28
N MET A 228 -15.63 13.40 1.23
CA MET A 228 -15.09 14.23 2.29
C MET A 228 -16.04 15.37 2.58
N ARG A 229 -15.90 15.99 3.76
CA ARG A 229 -16.68 17.18 4.15
C ARG A 229 -16.70 18.28 3.08
N GLN A 230 -15.58 18.45 2.37
CA GLN A 230 -15.38 19.49 1.38
C GLN A 230 -16.17 19.26 0.10
N ASN A 231 -16.49 18.01 -0.24
CA ASN A 231 -17.05 17.65 -1.55
C ASN A 231 -18.34 16.81 -1.46
N GLU A 232 -18.79 16.47 -0.25
CA GLU A 232 -19.98 15.64 -0.03
C GLU A 232 -21.27 16.24 -0.59
N HIS A 233 -21.29 17.55 -0.83
CA HIS A 233 -22.40 18.24 -1.48
C HIS A 233 -22.42 18.07 -3.01
N GLN A 234 -21.36 17.52 -3.62
CA GLN A 234 -21.19 17.39 -5.07
C GLN A 234 -21.50 15.98 -5.61
N LEU A 235 -22.11 15.09 -4.82
CA LEU A 235 -22.27 13.68 -5.20
C LEU A 235 -23.20 13.49 -6.40
N ASP A 236 -24.27 14.29 -6.51
CA ASP A 236 -25.21 14.20 -7.63
C ASP A 236 -24.63 14.80 -8.91
N GLU A 237 -23.91 15.91 -8.80
CA GLU A 237 -23.15 16.49 -9.92
C GLU A 237 -22.04 15.54 -10.39
N ALA A 238 -21.38 14.83 -9.48
CA ALA A 238 -20.39 13.81 -9.84
C ALA A 238 -21.02 12.66 -10.63
N ARG A 239 -22.26 12.25 -10.31
CA ARG A 239 -23.01 11.25 -11.10
C ARG A 239 -23.33 11.76 -12.50
N ALA A 240 -23.86 12.98 -12.60
CA ALA A 240 -24.17 13.59 -13.89
C ALA A 240 -22.92 13.74 -14.78
N LEU A 241 -21.81 14.19 -14.19
CA LEU A 241 -20.54 14.33 -14.89
C LEU A 241 -19.95 12.96 -15.31
N ALA A 242 -20.11 11.92 -14.49
CA ALA A 242 -19.67 10.58 -14.85
C ALA A 242 -20.42 10.04 -16.09
N ASP A 243 -21.73 10.29 -16.18
CA ASP A 243 -22.54 9.94 -17.35
C ASP A 243 -22.11 10.72 -18.60
N GLU A 244 -21.80 12.02 -18.47
CA GLU A 244 -21.29 12.86 -19.56
C GLU A 244 -19.93 12.35 -20.09
N LEU A 245 -19.01 12.03 -19.18
CA LEU A 245 -17.66 11.58 -19.52
C LEU A 245 -17.63 10.15 -20.08
N GLY A 246 -18.71 9.39 -19.94
CA GLY A 246 -18.79 8.00 -20.40
C GLY A 246 -17.86 7.05 -19.64
N VAL A 247 -17.52 7.37 -18.37
CA VAL A 247 -16.74 6.44 -17.53
C VAL A 247 -17.54 5.16 -17.28
N ASN A 248 -16.85 4.04 -17.07
CA ASN A 248 -17.53 2.75 -16.93
C ASN A 248 -18.09 2.50 -15.53
N ALA A 249 -17.57 3.20 -14.51
CA ALA A 249 -18.07 3.15 -13.14
C ALA A 249 -17.68 4.42 -12.38
N LEU A 250 -18.56 4.87 -11.48
CA LEU A 250 -18.28 5.86 -10.44
C LEU A 250 -18.39 5.18 -9.08
N VAL A 251 -17.33 5.25 -8.28
CA VAL A 251 -17.22 4.59 -6.98
C VAL A 251 -16.91 5.63 -5.90
N PHE A 252 -17.88 5.83 -5.01
CA PHE A 252 -17.68 6.65 -3.82
C PHE A 252 -16.93 5.87 -2.74
N LYS A 253 -15.87 6.48 -2.20
CA LYS A 253 -14.97 5.91 -1.20
C LYS A 253 -15.11 6.63 0.12
N LYS A 254 -14.90 5.88 1.20
CA LYS A 254 -14.71 6.44 2.55
C LYS A 254 -13.33 7.08 2.64
N VAL A 255 -13.18 8.11 3.48
CA VAL A 255 -11.89 8.68 3.82
C VAL A 255 -10.98 7.61 4.45
N ASP A 256 -9.70 7.66 4.10
CA ASP A 256 -8.65 6.80 4.62
C ASP A 256 -7.55 7.69 5.20
N PHE A 257 -7.25 7.52 6.49
CA PHE A 257 -6.12 8.20 7.13
C PHE A 257 -4.83 7.37 6.99
N PRO A 258 -3.65 8.03 6.92
CA PRO A 258 -2.35 7.37 7.04
C PRO A 258 -2.25 6.51 8.31
N HIS A 259 -1.45 5.44 8.26
CA HIS A 259 -1.24 4.62 9.46
C HIS A 259 -0.46 5.37 10.53
N GLY A 260 -0.85 5.15 11.79
CA GLY A 260 -0.29 5.85 12.95
C GLY A 260 -0.90 7.23 13.19
N GLU A 261 -1.82 7.67 12.32
CA GLU A 261 -2.61 8.88 12.56
C GLU A 261 -3.70 8.60 13.60
N ASP A 262 -3.84 9.49 14.57
CA ASP A 262 -4.87 9.47 15.61
C ASP A 262 -5.43 10.87 15.93
N ASP A 263 -5.09 11.87 15.10
CA ASP A 263 -5.52 13.26 15.26
C ASP A 263 -7.01 13.45 14.95
N LEU A 264 -7.80 13.62 16.02
CA LEU A 264 -9.24 13.87 15.95
C LEU A 264 -9.62 15.16 15.23
N ASP A 265 -8.80 16.21 15.32
CA ASP A 265 -9.06 17.47 14.63
C ASP A 265 -8.86 17.30 13.12
N LEU A 266 -7.84 16.52 12.73
CA LEU A 266 -7.66 16.11 11.34
C LEU A 266 -8.83 15.26 10.85
N ALA A 267 -9.35 14.34 11.66
CA ALA A 267 -10.53 13.56 11.32
C ALA A 267 -11.77 14.46 11.11
N GLU A 268 -12.05 15.36 12.04
CA GLU A 268 -13.16 16.30 11.98
C GLU A 268 -13.08 17.26 10.77
N LYS A 269 -11.85 17.56 10.32
CA LYS A 269 -11.61 18.36 9.13
C LYS A 269 -12.07 17.65 7.85
N TRP A 270 -11.81 16.35 7.71
CA TRP A 270 -11.99 15.63 6.44
C TRP A 270 -13.24 14.75 6.36
N LEU A 271 -13.72 14.24 7.49
CA LEU A 271 -14.85 13.31 7.51
C LEU A 271 -16.17 13.97 7.08
N PRO A 272 -16.97 13.32 6.21
CA PRO A 272 -18.27 13.83 5.78
C PRO A 272 -19.24 13.98 6.96
N ARG A 273 -20.12 14.97 6.90
CA ARG A 273 -21.12 15.25 7.95
C ARG A 273 -22.54 14.95 7.50
N GLN A 274 -22.82 15.06 6.21
CA GLN A 274 -24.15 14.89 5.63
C GLN A 274 -24.38 13.44 5.15
N HIS A 275 -23.30 12.69 4.94
CA HIS A 275 -23.35 11.31 4.44
C HIS A 275 -22.68 10.29 5.37
N PRO A 276 -23.33 9.92 6.49
CA PRO A 276 -22.77 9.00 7.49
C PRO A 276 -22.49 7.59 6.94
N GLU A 277 -23.11 7.18 5.83
CA GLU A 277 -22.82 5.92 5.14
C GLU A 277 -21.36 5.80 4.67
N TYR A 278 -20.69 6.94 4.43
CA TYR A 278 -19.27 7.00 4.08
C TYR A 278 -18.33 7.14 5.28
N LEU A 279 -18.86 7.10 6.51
CA LEU A 279 -18.05 7.02 7.72
C LEU A 279 -17.65 5.59 8.05
N ARG A 280 -16.52 5.45 8.75
CA ARG A 280 -16.09 4.20 9.38
C ARG A 280 -16.49 4.23 10.85
N GLU A 281 -16.64 3.06 11.45
CA GLU A 281 -16.85 2.95 12.90
C GLU A 281 -15.67 3.54 13.67
N ASP A 282 -14.45 3.28 13.19
CA ASP A 282 -13.22 3.92 13.63
C ASP A 282 -12.51 4.49 12.40
N PRO A 283 -12.29 5.82 12.33
CA PRO A 283 -11.72 6.48 11.17
C PRO A 283 -10.23 6.14 10.96
N PHE A 284 -9.48 5.91 12.03
CA PHE A 284 -8.04 5.62 11.98
C PHE A 284 -7.77 4.13 11.81
N PHE A 285 -8.76 3.30 12.15
CA PHE A 285 -8.69 1.88 11.95
C PHE A 285 -9.20 1.49 10.56
N LYS A 286 -8.47 0.59 9.91
CA LYS A 286 -8.97 -0.10 8.71
C LYS A 286 -9.50 -1.45 9.14
N PRO A 287 -10.82 -1.62 9.33
CA PRO A 287 -11.38 -2.94 9.43
C PRO A 287 -11.26 -3.53 8.02
N TYR A 288 -10.16 -4.24 7.75
CA TYR A 288 -10.29 -5.28 6.77
C TYR A 288 -11.44 -6.15 7.25
N ALA A 289 -12.28 -6.62 6.33
CA ALA A 289 -13.30 -7.63 6.61
C ALA A 289 -12.68 -8.99 7.03
N GLU A 290 -11.53 -8.95 7.70
CA GLU A 290 -10.95 -9.96 8.55
C GLU A 290 -11.88 -10.10 9.75
N ASP A 291 -12.10 -11.33 10.20
CA ASP A 291 -12.88 -11.65 11.41
C ASP A 291 -12.19 -11.19 12.72
N GLY A 292 -11.27 -10.22 12.60
CA GLY A 292 -10.35 -9.72 13.61
C GLY A 292 -9.32 -10.76 14.05
N ARG A 293 -9.16 -11.89 13.34
CA ARG A 293 -8.24 -12.97 13.75
C ARG A 293 -6.89 -12.95 13.05
N LEU A 294 -6.83 -12.57 11.77
CA LEU A 294 -5.58 -12.57 10.99
C LEU A 294 -5.59 -11.55 9.85
N CYS A 295 -4.42 -10.96 9.58
CA CYS A 295 -4.16 -10.22 8.35
C CYS A 295 -3.84 -11.17 7.22
N TRP A 296 -4.57 -11.10 6.10
CA TRP A 296 -4.37 -12.03 4.98
C TRP A 296 -3.23 -11.62 4.03
N ARG A 297 -2.79 -10.35 4.10
CA ARG A 297 -1.78 -9.80 3.17
C ARG A 297 -0.47 -10.59 3.13
N PRO A 298 0.13 -11.02 4.26
CA PRO A 298 1.35 -11.84 4.25
C PRO A 298 1.24 -13.21 3.54
N TRP A 299 0.04 -13.60 3.11
CA TRP A 299 -0.21 -14.83 2.35
C TRP A 299 -0.71 -14.58 0.92
N ARG A 300 -1.52 -13.54 0.69
CA ARG A 300 -2.17 -13.34 -0.62
C ARG A 300 -1.46 -12.31 -1.50
N SER A 301 -0.81 -11.32 -0.88
CA SER A 301 -0.29 -10.14 -1.57
C SER A 301 1.19 -9.87 -1.29
N ALA A 302 1.86 -9.23 -2.24
CA ALA A 302 3.18 -8.65 -2.06
C ALA A 302 3.30 -7.34 -2.85
N VAL A 303 4.18 -6.45 -2.38
CA VAL A 303 4.48 -5.16 -2.99
C VAL A 303 5.95 -5.12 -3.37
N VAL A 304 6.24 -4.64 -4.57
CA VAL A 304 7.59 -4.33 -5.03
C VAL A 304 7.68 -2.83 -5.28
N ASN A 305 8.57 -2.16 -4.56
CA ASN A 305 8.84 -0.74 -4.74
C ASN A 305 9.75 -0.51 -5.96
N TRP A 306 9.78 0.72 -6.46
CA TRP A 306 10.49 1.07 -7.70
C TRP A 306 11.99 0.72 -7.68
N ASP A 307 12.62 0.76 -6.51
CA ASP A 307 14.05 0.46 -6.30
C ASP A 307 14.33 -1.03 -6.07
N GLY A 308 13.31 -1.89 -6.13
CA GLY A 308 13.42 -3.35 -5.90
C GLY A 308 13.13 -3.79 -4.46
N GLY A 309 12.87 -2.86 -3.54
CA GLY A 309 12.45 -3.17 -2.18
C GLY A 309 11.14 -3.97 -2.13
N PHE A 310 11.14 -5.08 -1.39
CA PHE A 310 10.02 -6.04 -1.36
C PHE A 310 9.27 -5.96 -0.03
N ALA A 311 8.04 -5.47 -0.03
CA ALA A 311 7.22 -5.29 1.17
C ALA A 311 6.02 -6.27 1.19
N PRO A 312 5.51 -6.65 2.38
CA PRO A 312 4.32 -7.48 2.52
C PRO A 312 3.00 -6.75 2.21
N CYS A 313 3.03 -5.41 2.18
CA CYS A 313 1.87 -4.56 2.06
C CYS A 313 2.29 -3.14 1.65
N CYS A 314 1.43 -2.44 0.91
CA CYS A 314 1.63 -1.04 0.51
C CYS A 314 1.65 -0.05 1.69
N TYR A 315 1.29 -0.48 2.89
CA TYR A 315 1.35 0.34 4.10
C TYR A 315 2.73 0.47 4.71
N LEU A 316 3.65 -0.45 4.37
CA LEU A 316 5.04 -0.33 4.78
C LEU A 316 5.77 0.43 3.67
N THR A 317 5.76 1.76 3.77
CA THR A 317 6.32 2.65 2.74
C THR A 317 7.82 2.84 2.88
N ASP A 318 8.33 2.70 4.10
CA ASP A 318 9.72 2.98 4.43
C ASP A 318 10.65 1.85 4.02
N LYS A 319 11.78 2.22 3.42
CA LYS A 319 12.77 1.25 2.94
C LYS A 319 13.31 0.34 4.05
N THR A 320 13.39 0.84 5.28
CA THR A 320 13.83 0.08 6.46
C THR A 320 12.86 -1.03 6.85
N GLN A 321 11.60 -0.94 6.41
CA GLN A 321 10.54 -1.91 6.70
C GLN A 321 10.39 -2.96 5.60
N ASP A 322 11.20 -2.89 4.53
CA ASP A 322 11.18 -3.90 3.47
C ASP A 322 11.58 -5.27 4.01
N PHE A 323 10.93 -6.30 3.47
CA PHE A 323 11.16 -7.70 3.82
C PHE A 323 12.29 -8.31 3.03
N GLY A 324 12.73 -7.69 1.94
CA GLY A 324 13.88 -8.09 1.14
C GLY A 324 14.13 -7.13 -0.01
N ASP A 325 15.09 -7.46 -0.86
CA ASP A 325 15.46 -6.65 -2.03
C ASP A 325 15.62 -7.58 -3.25
N LEU A 326 14.86 -7.32 -4.31
CA LEU A 326 14.85 -8.12 -5.53
C LEU A 326 16.09 -7.92 -6.42
N ASN A 327 16.90 -6.90 -6.15
CA ASN A 327 18.22 -6.78 -6.78
C ASN A 327 19.21 -7.82 -6.24
N GLN A 328 18.91 -8.43 -5.09
CA GLN A 328 19.82 -9.33 -4.37
C GLN A 328 19.26 -10.74 -4.22
N SER A 329 17.94 -10.92 -4.30
CA SER A 329 17.28 -12.21 -4.05
C SER A 329 16.08 -12.40 -4.96
N SER A 330 15.71 -13.65 -5.21
CA SER A 330 14.50 -14.00 -5.95
C SER A 330 13.23 -13.79 -5.11
N VAL A 331 12.09 -13.65 -5.80
CA VAL A 331 10.77 -13.61 -5.17
C VAL A 331 10.55 -14.81 -4.24
N LYS A 332 10.99 -15.99 -4.67
CA LYS A 332 10.79 -17.24 -3.93
C LYS A 332 11.56 -17.27 -2.60
N GLU A 333 12.77 -16.73 -2.59
CA GLU A 333 13.62 -16.65 -1.40
C GLU A 333 13.03 -15.68 -0.38
N ILE A 334 12.64 -14.48 -0.83
CA ILE A 334 12.06 -13.45 0.05
C ILE A 334 10.72 -13.94 0.63
N TRP A 335 9.85 -14.54 -0.19
CA TRP A 335 8.48 -14.92 0.22
C TRP A 335 8.39 -15.90 1.42
N ASN A 336 9.47 -16.63 1.70
CA ASN A 336 9.57 -17.54 2.85
C ASN A 336 10.81 -17.24 3.71
N ASN A 337 11.30 -16.01 3.72
CA ASN A 337 12.35 -15.59 4.63
C ASN A 337 11.83 -15.37 6.07
N ASP A 338 12.71 -14.98 6.98
CA ASP A 338 12.39 -14.85 8.39
C ASP A 338 11.39 -13.72 8.68
N LYS A 339 11.47 -12.57 7.97
CA LYS A 339 10.50 -11.48 8.10
C LYS A 339 9.08 -11.91 7.70
N TYR A 340 8.92 -12.65 6.60
CA TYR A 340 7.62 -13.21 6.22
C TYR A 340 7.11 -14.26 7.20
N LYS A 341 7.98 -15.18 7.65
CA LYS A 341 7.62 -16.17 8.67
C LYS A 341 7.17 -15.49 9.96
N ALA A 342 7.86 -14.43 10.39
CA ALA A 342 7.54 -13.64 11.56
C ALA A 342 6.19 -12.93 11.41
N ALA A 343 5.95 -12.24 10.29
CA ALA A 343 4.68 -11.56 10.01
C ALA A 343 3.48 -12.52 10.06
N ARG A 344 3.64 -13.73 9.50
CA ARG A 344 2.60 -14.78 9.54
C ARG A 344 2.42 -15.36 10.95
N ALA A 345 3.48 -15.42 11.74
CA ALA A 345 3.47 -15.95 13.09
C ALA A 345 2.90 -14.98 14.14
N LEU A 346 2.79 -13.67 13.84
CA LEU A 346 2.20 -12.65 14.73
C LEU A 346 0.79 -13.00 15.23
N TYR A 347 0.05 -13.81 14.49
CA TYR A 347 -1.32 -14.23 14.81
C TYR A 347 -1.39 -15.54 15.62
N GLN A 348 -0.23 -16.12 15.95
CA GLN A 348 -0.15 -17.34 16.75
C GLN A 348 0.00 -17.02 18.22
N LYS A 349 -0.51 -17.93 19.08
CA LYS A 349 -0.48 -17.74 20.53
C LYS A 349 0.97 -17.64 21.02
N ASN A 350 1.26 -16.59 21.80
CA ASN A 350 2.53 -16.35 22.47
C ASN A 350 3.76 -16.23 21.54
N PHE A 351 3.57 -15.96 20.24
CA PHE A 351 4.70 -15.69 19.36
C PHE A 351 5.20 -14.25 19.56
N VAL A 352 6.51 -14.10 19.67
CA VAL A 352 7.22 -12.83 19.67
C VAL A 352 8.29 -12.92 18.59
N PRO A 353 8.35 -11.99 17.61
CA PRO A 353 9.40 -12.00 16.61
C PRO A 353 10.75 -11.69 17.26
N GLY A 354 11.84 -12.25 16.73
CA GLY A 354 13.20 -11.98 17.23
C GLY A 354 13.75 -10.60 16.81
N GLU A 355 13.10 -9.95 15.86
CA GLU A 355 13.45 -8.62 15.35
C GLU A 355 12.18 -7.80 15.09
N TRP A 356 12.33 -6.48 15.04
CA TRP A 356 11.22 -5.60 14.71
C TRP A 356 10.86 -5.74 13.24
N ILE A 357 9.57 -5.92 12.95
CA ILE A 357 9.03 -5.92 11.59
C ILE A 357 7.91 -4.89 11.51
N GLY A 358 7.82 -4.14 10.40
CA GLY A 358 6.83 -3.06 10.27
C GLY A 358 5.36 -3.51 10.41
N CYS A 359 5.07 -4.80 10.24
CA CYS A 359 3.75 -5.37 10.54
C CYS A 359 3.33 -5.21 12.01
N LEU A 360 4.27 -5.01 12.94
CA LEU A 360 3.96 -4.73 14.35
C LEU A 360 3.32 -3.36 14.53
N ASP A 361 3.72 -2.34 13.77
CA ASP A 361 3.16 -0.98 13.85
C ASP A 361 1.85 -0.83 13.08
N CYS A 362 1.49 -1.82 12.27
CA CYS A 362 0.32 -1.76 11.42
C CYS A 362 -0.97 -1.76 12.25
N SER A 363 -1.83 -0.76 12.04
CA SER A 363 -3.14 -0.69 12.68
C SER A 363 -3.92 -2.01 12.57
N VAL A 364 -3.90 -2.68 11.42
CA VAL A 364 -4.58 -3.97 11.20
C VAL A 364 -4.15 -5.02 12.23
N TYR A 365 -2.83 -5.12 12.48
CA TYR A 365 -2.33 -6.02 13.50
C TYR A 365 -2.72 -5.54 14.89
N GLN A 366 -2.54 -4.25 15.20
CA GLN A 366 -2.81 -3.66 16.51
C GLN A 366 -4.27 -3.84 16.97
N GLY A 367 -5.25 -3.71 16.07
CA GLY A 367 -6.66 -3.96 16.42
C GLY A 367 -7.08 -5.43 16.34
N SER A 368 -6.19 -6.34 15.92
CA SER A 368 -6.48 -7.77 15.88
C SER A 368 -6.67 -8.34 17.29
N LYS A 369 -7.37 -9.49 17.38
CA LYS A 369 -7.47 -10.25 18.63
C LYS A 369 -6.13 -10.80 19.09
N ALA A 370 -5.19 -11.01 18.16
CA ALA A 370 -3.86 -11.52 18.47
C ALA A 370 -3.04 -10.47 19.23
N ALA A 371 -2.97 -9.23 18.73
CA ALA A 371 -2.28 -8.14 19.42
C ALA A 371 -2.88 -7.86 20.80
N ARG A 372 -4.21 -7.75 20.90
CA ARG A 372 -4.91 -7.53 22.19
C ARG A 372 -4.63 -8.62 23.23
N ARG A 373 -4.52 -9.89 22.82
CA ARG A 373 -4.21 -10.99 23.73
C ARG A 373 -2.74 -11.03 24.15
N ARG A 374 -1.84 -10.60 23.26
CA ARG A 374 -0.39 -10.64 23.48
C ARG A 374 0.08 -9.48 24.37
N GLY A 375 -0.56 -8.31 24.28
CA GLY A 375 -0.08 -7.08 24.93
C GLY A 375 0.96 -6.34 24.07
N PRO A 376 1.67 -5.32 24.55
CA PRO A 376 2.74 -4.63 23.81
C PRO A 376 3.90 -5.58 23.48
N VAL A 377 4.57 -5.43 22.30
CA VAL A 377 5.85 -6.13 22.07
C VAL A 377 6.93 -5.22 22.64
N ASP A 378 7.77 -5.77 23.51
CA ASP A 378 9.02 -5.13 23.87
C ASP A 378 10.16 -6.03 23.39
N LEU A 379 10.96 -5.53 22.43
CA LEU A 379 12.10 -6.26 21.87
C LEU A 379 13.43 -5.82 22.49
N GLN A 380 13.42 -5.23 23.70
CA GLN A 380 14.62 -4.70 24.38
C GLN A 380 15.82 -5.60 24.11
N PRO A 381 16.86 -5.12 23.40
CA PRO A 381 18.15 -5.80 23.50
C PRO A 381 18.55 -5.75 24.98
N GLU A 382 19.07 -6.85 25.52
CA GLU A 382 19.69 -6.79 26.84
C GLU A 382 20.65 -5.60 26.89
N PRO A 383 20.62 -4.77 27.95
CA PRO A 383 21.48 -3.60 28.02
C PRO A 383 22.92 -4.06 27.86
N VAL A 384 23.61 -3.53 26.84
CA VAL A 384 25.05 -3.76 26.66
C VAL A 384 25.74 -3.19 27.89
N VAL A 385 26.21 -4.06 28.78
CA VAL A 385 27.06 -3.68 29.89
C VAL A 385 28.39 -3.21 29.30
N LEU A 386 28.53 -1.91 29.09
CA LEU A 386 29.81 -1.30 28.75
C LEU A 386 30.74 -1.43 29.96
N GLN A 387 31.59 -2.47 29.96
CA GLN A 387 32.72 -2.51 30.87
C GLN A 387 33.75 -1.49 30.41
N ILE A 388 33.67 -0.29 30.98
CA ILE A 388 34.74 0.70 30.89
C ILE A 388 35.88 0.19 31.78
N ASN A 389 36.83 -0.54 31.18
CA ASN A 389 38.09 -0.85 31.85
C ASN A 389 38.84 0.45 32.13
N GLY A 390 39.03 0.73 33.41
CA GLY A 390 39.38 2.05 33.94
C GLY A 390 40.62 2.67 33.32
N ALA A 391 40.49 3.95 32.98
CA ALA A 391 41.61 4.87 32.88
C ALA A 391 42.32 4.90 34.24
N LYS A 392 43.62 4.57 34.25
CA LYS A 392 44.47 4.81 35.43
C LYS A 392 44.61 6.31 35.65
N SER A 393 44.24 6.72 36.86
CA SER A 393 44.38 8.03 37.45
C SER A 393 45.83 8.52 37.44
N VAL A 394 46.02 9.79 37.09
CA VAL A 394 47.23 10.56 37.40
C VAL A 394 47.22 10.84 38.92
N ASN A 395 48.34 10.53 39.57
CA ASN A 395 48.55 10.70 41.01
C ASN A 395 48.49 12.18 41.44
N GLY A 396 47.89 12.42 42.61
CA GLY A 396 47.97 13.66 43.37
C GLY A 396 47.54 13.43 44.81
N ASP A 397 48.54 13.13 45.65
CA ASP A 397 48.67 13.29 47.10
C ASP A 397 47.45 13.28 48.06
N GLY A 398 47.56 12.45 49.10
CA GLY A 398 47.25 12.88 50.46
C GLY A 398 46.18 12.08 51.23
N ALA A 399 46.67 11.30 52.20
CA ALA A 399 45.99 10.79 53.40
C ALA A 399 45.17 9.48 53.33
N ARG A 400 45.48 8.62 54.31
CA ARG A 400 44.99 7.26 54.59
C ARG A 400 43.77 7.28 55.57
N PRO A 401 43.07 6.14 55.77
CA PRO A 401 41.61 6.08 55.76
C PRO A 401 40.97 5.70 57.12
N GLU A 402 39.66 5.92 57.27
CA GLU A 402 38.78 5.04 58.07
C GLU A 402 37.38 4.88 57.45
N ASN A 403 37.05 3.62 57.21
CA ASN A 403 35.81 2.89 56.91
C ASN A 403 34.43 3.59 57.04
N GLY A 404 33.60 3.42 56.00
CA GLY A 404 32.14 3.53 56.08
C GLY A 404 31.43 3.40 54.73
N LEU A 405 30.92 2.20 54.45
CA LEU A 405 30.06 1.76 53.32
C LEU A 405 29.14 2.82 52.66
N SER A 406 29.16 2.88 51.31
CA SER A 406 28.03 3.35 50.49
C SER A 406 27.97 2.59 49.16
N GLY A 407 26.77 2.13 48.78
CA GLY A 407 26.51 1.31 47.58
C GLY A 407 26.70 2.08 46.26
N PRO A 408 26.64 1.39 45.10
CA PRO A 408 26.93 2.03 43.82
C PRO A 408 25.78 2.97 43.42
N GLU A 409 26.12 4.24 43.21
CA GLU A 409 25.26 5.22 42.54
C GLU A 409 25.04 4.81 41.09
N VAL A 410 23.77 4.67 40.71
CA VAL A 410 23.34 4.48 39.33
C VAL A 410 23.25 5.86 38.68
N VAL A 411 24.23 6.20 37.84
CA VAL A 411 24.13 7.37 36.95
C VAL A 411 23.43 6.94 35.67
N THR A 412 22.17 7.34 35.51
CA THR A 412 21.40 7.15 34.27
C THR A 412 21.65 8.34 33.35
N VAL A 413 22.25 8.12 32.18
CA VAL A 413 22.32 9.14 31.12
C VAL A 413 21.40 8.71 29.98
N SER A 414 20.30 9.44 29.82
CA SER A 414 19.39 9.34 28.67
C SER A 414 19.97 10.14 27.50
N GLN A 415 20.46 9.46 26.46
CA GLN A 415 20.74 10.13 25.18
C GLN A 415 19.44 10.27 24.40
N ASN A 416 18.81 11.44 24.50
CA ASN A 416 17.87 11.93 23.50
C ASN A 416 18.66 12.51 22.32
N GLY A 417 18.58 11.86 21.16
CA GLY A 417 19.06 12.39 19.89
C GLY A 417 17.89 12.81 19.00
N ARG A 418 17.21 13.91 19.35
CA ARG A 418 16.48 14.73 18.36
C ARG A 418 17.45 15.81 17.89
N GLY A 419 17.81 15.77 16.61
CA GLY A 419 18.56 16.84 15.98
C GLY A 419 17.64 18.01 15.64
N GLU A 420 17.69 19.06 16.44
CA GLU A 420 17.33 20.41 16.03
C GLU A 420 18.47 21.33 16.48
N GLY A 421 19.23 21.86 15.53
CA GLY A 421 20.21 22.90 15.80
C GLY A 421 19.60 24.28 15.51
N PRO A 422 19.77 25.28 16.38
CA PRO A 422 19.67 26.66 15.99
C PRO A 422 21.07 27.25 15.74
N ALA A 423 21.18 28.02 14.68
CA ALA A 423 22.36 28.79 14.29
C ALA A 423 22.78 29.78 15.39
N ALA A 424 24.05 29.75 15.77
CA ALA A 424 24.66 30.71 16.68
C ALA A 424 25.01 32.00 15.91
N LYS A 425 24.50 33.14 16.41
CA LYS A 425 25.05 34.46 16.10
C LYS A 425 26.32 34.65 16.93
N THR A 426 27.41 35.01 16.26
CA THR A 426 28.65 35.50 16.86
C THR A 426 28.52 37.00 17.16
N GLU A 427 28.69 37.38 18.41
CA GLU A 427 29.12 38.73 18.82
C GLU A 427 30.53 38.57 19.42
N GLU A 428 31.51 39.29 18.87
CA GLU A 428 32.80 39.58 19.53
C GLU A 428 32.71 40.97 20.18
N PRO A 429 33.41 41.20 21.31
CA PRO A 429 33.47 42.52 21.92
C PRO A 429 34.71 43.32 21.51
N VAL A 430 34.48 44.63 21.39
CA VAL A 430 35.40 45.79 21.28
C VAL A 430 35.98 46.09 19.89
#